data_AF-A0A512NL45-F1
#
_entry.id   AF-A0A512NL45-F1
#
_cell.length_a   1.000
_cell.length_b   1.000
_cell.length_c   1.000
_cell.angle_alpha   90.00
_cell.angle_beta   90.00
_cell.angle_gamma   90.00
#
_symmetry.space_group_name_H-M   'P 1'
#
loop_
_entity.id
_entity.type
_entity.pdbx_description
1 polymer ?
#
loop_
_entity_poly.entity_id
_entity_poly.type
_entity_poly.pdbx_seq_one_letter_code
_entity_poly.pdbx_strand_id
1 'polypeptide(L)'
;MVQAIHNVSFCSLNGYDARTNYVAFCGDLHYGDFEHQVFYDGSFDTSQRLRESDVLFIGNSQIQAAFSRSNVAPFFEQRSARFFMAGFGYVEGWRFPAAVMRRHRAGPKILVLNVSYWIDWTSEPARYTVDHPISGPIGAFFKGLAPSVYAWLCATCGGSPSLLRSKGTGQWDWRNFDPVKLDGDPVEATRLASDEEIQAWADHVLPWAKELIASTSARCVILTQVPSPGPQEVYAQKLAQYVDAHVILPKVEGLRTWDGSHLTAASSVAWSGAFLRELDALGPRCGAW
;
A
#
# COMPACT_ATOMS: atom_id res chain seq x y z
N MET A 1 7.82 -8.75 -34.00
CA MET A 1 8.41 -7.46 -33.60
C MET A 1 8.59 -7.54 -32.10
N VAL A 2 9.83 -7.76 -31.64
CA VAL A 2 10.16 -8.04 -30.23
C VAL A 2 9.95 -6.74 -29.47
N GLN A 3 8.85 -6.64 -28.70
CA GLN A 3 8.65 -5.55 -27.76
C GLN A 3 9.83 -5.54 -26.78
N ALA A 4 10.38 -4.35 -26.58
CA ALA A 4 11.58 -4.11 -25.80
C ALA A 4 11.56 -4.89 -24.48
N ILE A 5 12.66 -5.58 -24.19
CA ILE A 5 12.95 -6.06 -22.85
C ILE A 5 12.92 -4.80 -21.96
N HIS A 6 11.87 -4.65 -21.15
CA HIS A 6 11.77 -3.58 -20.16
C HIS A 6 13.03 -3.63 -19.32
N ASN A 7 13.87 -2.61 -19.46
CA ASN A 7 15.29 -2.77 -19.17
C ASN A 7 15.56 -2.57 -17.68
N VAL A 8 15.29 -3.57 -16.86
CA VAL A 8 15.60 -3.51 -15.41
C VAL A 8 17.12 -3.42 -15.12
N SER A 9 17.98 -3.40 -16.16
CA SER A 9 19.44 -3.34 -16.02
C SER A 9 19.97 -2.08 -15.35
N PHE A 10 19.21 -0.98 -15.30
CA PHE A 10 19.62 0.27 -14.64
C PHE A 10 19.11 0.37 -13.18
N CYS A 11 18.25 -0.54 -12.76
CA CYS A 11 17.68 -0.54 -11.41
C CYS A 11 18.70 -1.03 -10.39
N SER A 12 18.80 -0.37 -9.24
CA SER A 12 19.52 -0.97 -8.12
C SER A 12 18.79 -2.26 -7.69
N LEU A 13 19.50 -3.39 -7.62
CA LEU A 13 18.96 -4.69 -7.18
C LEU A 13 19.60 -5.17 -5.88
N ASN A 14 20.25 -4.27 -5.12
CA ASN A 14 20.83 -4.65 -3.83
C ASN A 14 19.75 -5.23 -2.91
N GLY A 15 20.01 -6.42 -2.34
CA GLY A 15 19.05 -7.12 -1.50
C GLY A 15 17.91 -7.84 -2.23
N TYR A 16 17.93 -7.88 -3.57
CA TYR A 16 16.98 -8.65 -4.36
C TYR A 16 17.15 -10.15 -4.14
N ASP A 17 16.04 -10.85 -3.89
CA ASP A 17 15.95 -12.30 -3.87
C ASP A 17 14.59 -12.67 -4.48
N ALA A 18 14.64 -13.29 -5.65
CA ALA A 18 13.45 -13.70 -6.40
C ALA A 18 12.51 -14.63 -5.61
N ARG A 19 12.96 -15.27 -4.53
CA ARG A 19 12.11 -16.08 -3.66
C ARG A 19 11.28 -15.26 -2.69
N THR A 20 11.79 -14.10 -2.26
CA THR A 20 11.18 -13.32 -1.17
C THR A 20 10.62 -11.99 -1.66
N ASN A 21 11.11 -11.45 -2.77
CA ASN A 21 10.72 -10.14 -3.27
C ASN A 21 10.66 -10.07 -4.82
N TYR A 22 10.00 -9.02 -5.30
CA TYR A 22 10.01 -8.59 -6.69
C TYR A 22 10.32 -7.09 -6.75
N VAL A 23 10.81 -6.59 -7.89
CA VAL A 23 11.01 -5.15 -8.08
C VAL A 23 9.64 -4.54 -8.35
N ALA A 24 9.12 -3.71 -7.45
CA ALA A 24 7.82 -3.06 -7.60
C ALA A 24 7.92 -1.73 -8.35
N PHE A 25 9.02 -1.02 -8.18
CA PHE A 25 9.33 0.20 -8.90
C PHE A 25 10.80 0.21 -9.30
N CYS A 26 11.05 0.69 -10.49
CA CYS A 26 12.34 1.17 -10.93
C CYS A 26 12.06 2.36 -11.83
N GLY A 27 12.86 3.44 -11.72
CA GLY A 27 12.63 4.75 -12.36
C GLY A 27 12.48 4.81 -13.90
N ASP A 28 12.11 3.70 -14.54
CA ASP A 28 11.63 3.57 -15.90
C ASP A 28 10.11 3.43 -15.95
N LEU A 29 9.51 4.25 -16.81
CA LEU A 29 8.06 4.36 -16.99
C LEU A 29 7.40 3.06 -17.44
N HIS A 30 8.15 2.13 -18.04
CA HIS A 30 7.62 0.87 -18.55
C HIS A 30 7.79 -0.30 -17.59
N TYR A 31 8.48 -0.13 -16.46
CA TYR A 31 8.63 -1.13 -15.41
C TYR A 31 7.93 -0.73 -14.11
N GLY A 32 7.83 0.57 -13.81
CA GLY A 32 7.21 1.04 -12.58
C GLY A 32 5.73 0.65 -12.40
N ASP A 33 5.04 0.30 -13.48
CA ASP A 33 3.65 -0.19 -13.48
C ASP A 33 3.50 -1.64 -12.97
N PHE A 34 4.60 -2.38 -12.80
CA PHE A 34 4.58 -3.83 -12.62
C PHE A 34 3.80 -4.29 -11.38
N GLU A 35 3.78 -3.50 -10.29
CA GLU A 35 3.01 -3.88 -9.10
C GLU A 35 1.51 -4.00 -9.37
N HIS A 36 0.93 -3.18 -10.26
CA HIS A 36 -0.50 -3.24 -10.60
C HIS A 36 -0.83 -4.57 -11.27
N GLN A 37 0.04 -5.03 -12.18
CA GLN A 37 -0.08 -6.34 -12.81
C GLN A 37 0.06 -7.47 -11.80
N VAL A 38 1.04 -7.39 -10.89
CA VAL A 38 1.21 -8.40 -9.82
C VAL A 38 -0.05 -8.52 -8.96
N PHE A 39 -0.65 -7.40 -8.56
CA PHE A 39 -1.88 -7.38 -7.77
C PHE A 39 -3.07 -7.92 -8.54
N TYR A 40 -3.29 -7.46 -9.78
CA TYR A 40 -4.47 -7.84 -10.56
C TYR A 40 -4.41 -9.27 -11.09
N ASP A 41 -3.24 -9.76 -11.48
CA ASP A 41 -3.08 -11.14 -11.95
C ASP A 41 -2.94 -12.13 -10.79
N GLY A 42 -2.64 -11.63 -9.59
CA GLY A 42 -2.44 -12.46 -8.42
C GLY A 42 -1.11 -13.22 -8.44
N SER A 43 -0.13 -12.71 -9.19
CA SER A 43 1.20 -13.28 -9.37
C SER A 43 2.00 -13.29 -8.06
N PHE A 44 3.05 -14.13 -7.98
CA PHE A 44 3.91 -14.25 -6.80
C PHE A 44 3.16 -14.49 -5.48
N ASP A 45 2.13 -15.33 -5.56
CA ASP A 45 1.23 -15.67 -4.45
C ASP A 45 0.39 -14.50 -3.91
N THR A 46 0.40 -13.33 -4.56
CA THR A 46 -0.40 -12.17 -4.12
C THR A 46 -1.88 -12.51 -3.97
N SER A 47 -2.44 -13.33 -4.87
CA SER A 47 -3.84 -13.77 -4.72
C SER A 47 -4.07 -14.58 -3.44
N GLN A 48 -3.11 -15.43 -3.06
CA GLN A 48 -3.18 -16.20 -1.82
C GLN A 48 -3.04 -15.27 -0.61
N ARG A 49 -2.09 -14.33 -0.64
CA ARG A 49 -1.87 -13.36 0.45
C ARG A 49 -3.11 -12.51 0.72
N LEU A 50 -3.80 -12.06 -0.33
CA LEU A 50 -5.06 -11.31 -0.20
C LEU A 50 -6.20 -12.15 0.41
N ARG A 51 -6.27 -13.45 0.08
CA ARG A 51 -7.29 -14.35 0.65
C ARG A 51 -7.03 -14.70 2.10
N GLU A 52 -5.76 -14.81 2.48
CA GLU A 52 -5.35 -15.47 3.70
C GLU A 52 -4.81 -14.54 4.79
N SER A 53 -4.52 -13.27 4.49
CA SER A 53 -4.11 -12.32 5.52
C SER A 53 -5.14 -12.22 6.65
N ASP A 54 -4.72 -12.24 7.91
CA ASP A 54 -5.58 -11.86 9.03
C ASP A 54 -5.85 -10.34 9.01
N VAL A 55 -4.83 -9.55 8.65
CA VAL A 55 -4.93 -8.09 8.51
C VAL A 55 -4.50 -7.65 7.12
N LEU A 56 -5.42 -7.00 6.40
CA LEU A 56 -5.13 -6.42 5.09
C LEU A 56 -5.15 -4.90 5.19
N PHE A 57 -4.05 -4.27 4.79
CA PHE A 57 -3.95 -2.82 4.67
C PHE A 57 -4.19 -2.42 3.21
N ILE A 58 -5.19 -1.59 2.95
CA ILE A 58 -5.45 -1.01 1.63
C ILE A 58 -5.24 0.50 1.69
N GLY A 59 -4.51 1.03 0.72
CA GLY A 59 -4.35 2.46 0.54
C GLY A 59 -3.41 2.78 -0.61
N ASN A 60 -2.76 3.94 -0.54
CA ASN A 60 -1.83 4.42 -1.54
C ASN A 60 -0.37 4.33 -1.06
N SER A 61 0.52 5.08 -1.70
CA SER A 61 1.91 5.22 -1.32
C SER A 61 2.13 5.68 0.14
N GLN A 62 1.19 6.42 0.76
CA GLN A 62 1.32 6.85 2.16
C GLN A 62 1.24 5.68 3.13
N ILE A 63 0.24 4.81 3.01
CA ILE A 63 0.12 3.64 3.89
C ILE A 63 1.30 2.68 3.67
N GLN A 64 1.74 2.57 2.42
CA GLN A 64 2.90 1.78 2.06
C GLN A 64 4.17 2.34 2.71
N ALA A 65 4.38 3.65 2.70
CA ALA A 65 5.49 4.31 3.38
C ALA A 65 5.45 4.22 4.91
N ALA A 66 4.27 4.39 5.50
CA ALA A 66 4.10 4.38 6.94
C ALA A 66 4.33 2.98 7.55
N PHE A 67 3.83 1.92 6.88
CA PHE A 67 3.88 0.55 7.41
C PHE A 67 4.99 -0.33 6.82
N SER A 68 5.72 0.11 5.80
CA SER A 68 6.91 -0.63 5.31
C SER A 68 8.15 -0.31 6.15
N ARG A 69 8.08 -0.66 7.44
CA ARG A 69 9.08 -0.37 8.47
C ARG A 69 9.37 -1.59 9.33
N SER A 70 10.52 -1.56 10.01
CA SER A 70 11.07 -2.68 10.77
C SER A 70 10.25 -3.08 12.00
N ASN A 71 9.37 -2.21 12.50
CA ASN A 71 8.52 -2.48 13.66
C ASN A 71 7.23 -3.24 13.32
N VAL A 72 6.85 -3.32 12.04
CA VAL A 72 5.54 -3.85 11.65
C VAL A 72 5.53 -5.37 11.54
N ALA A 73 6.49 -5.98 10.84
CA ALA A 73 6.52 -7.45 10.72
C ALA A 73 6.69 -8.16 12.09
N PRO A 74 7.61 -7.74 12.98
CA PRO A 74 7.74 -8.35 14.30
C PRO A 74 6.46 -8.28 15.15
N PHE A 75 5.66 -7.21 15.00
CA PHE A 75 4.38 -7.11 15.70
C PHE A 75 3.44 -8.25 15.33
N PHE A 76 3.27 -8.52 14.04
CA PHE A 76 2.38 -9.58 13.55
C PHE A 76 2.96 -10.99 13.81
N GLU A 77 4.28 -11.15 13.70
CA GLU A 77 4.97 -12.41 14.03
C GLU A 77 4.75 -12.82 15.48
N GLN A 78 4.89 -11.88 16.43
CA GLN A 78 4.64 -12.13 17.87
C GLN A 78 3.21 -12.59 18.16
N ARG A 79 2.27 -12.26 17.27
CA ARG A 79 0.83 -12.58 17.38
C ARG A 79 0.45 -13.79 16.54
N SER A 80 1.42 -14.45 15.88
CA SER A 80 1.16 -15.52 14.91
C SER A 80 0.11 -15.12 13.86
N ALA A 81 0.07 -13.84 13.51
CA ALA A 81 -0.91 -13.26 12.60
C ALA A 81 -0.26 -12.92 11.26
N ARG A 82 -1.02 -13.10 10.18
CA ARG A 82 -0.57 -12.76 8.83
C ARG A 82 -1.08 -11.38 8.47
N PHE A 83 -0.20 -10.51 8.01
CA PHE A 83 -0.61 -9.24 7.43
C PHE A 83 -0.16 -9.15 5.98
N PHE A 84 -0.89 -8.36 5.20
CA PHE A 84 -0.49 -8.02 3.85
C PHE A 84 -0.74 -6.56 3.55
N MET A 85 0.26 -5.92 2.96
CA MET A 85 0.22 -4.53 2.52
C MET A 85 -0.18 -4.45 1.06
N ALA A 86 -1.38 -3.94 0.80
CA ALA A 86 -1.90 -3.55 -0.51
C ALA A 86 -1.96 -2.01 -0.63
N GLY A 87 -0.84 -1.34 -0.36
CA GLY A 87 -0.65 0.06 -0.72
C GLY A 87 -0.22 0.20 -2.19
N PHE A 88 -0.95 0.96 -2.99
CA PHE A 88 -0.69 1.15 -4.42
C PHE A 88 0.09 2.45 -4.66
N GLY A 89 1.26 2.36 -5.30
CA GLY A 89 2.23 3.45 -5.39
C GLY A 89 1.87 4.60 -6.35
N TYR A 90 0.87 4.41 -7.22
CA TYR A 90 0.53 5.33 -8.32
C TYR A 90 -0.67 6.22 -8.02
N VAL A 91 -0.89 6.55 -6.74
CA VAL A 91 -2.03 7.37 -6.30
C VAL A 91 -3.35 6.76 -6.80
N GLU A 92 -3.49 5.44 -6.65
CA GLU A 92 -4.70 4.78 -7.11
C GLU A 92 -5.92 5.25 -6.32
N GLY A 93 -7.06 5.32 -7.00
CA GLY A 93 -8.36 5.51 -6.37
C GLY A 93 -9.06 4.20 -6.05
N TRP A 94 -10.22 4.30 -5.40
CA TRP A 94 -10.97 3.17 -4.85
C TRP A 94 -11.30 2.02 -5.83
N ARG A 95 -11.44 2.32 -7.14
CA ARG A 95 -11.90 1.35 -8.16
C ARG A 95 -10.93 0.20 -8.37
N PHE A 96 -9.63 0.49 -8.48
CA PHE A 96 -8.65 -0.55 -8.80
C PHE A 96 -8.50 -1.58 -7.67
N PRO A 97 -8.34 -1.21 -6.39
CA PRO A 97 -8.31 -2.21 -5.33
C PRO A 97 -9.62 -2.94 -5.20
N ALA A 98 -10.77 -2.28 -5.35
CA ALA A 98 -12.06 -2.98 -5.30
C ALA A 98 -12.12 -4.09 -6.37
N ALA A 99 -11.58 -3.85 -7.57
CA ALA A 99 -11.45 -4.86 -8.61
C ALA A 99 -10.49 -6.00 -8.21
N VAL A 100 -9.30 -5.68 -7.68
CA VAL A 100 -8.32 -6.65 -7.18
C VAL A 100 -8.90 -7.52 -6.05
N MET A 101 -9.53 -6.90 -5.07
CA MET A 101 -10.13 -7.57 -3.90
C MET A 101 -11.24 -8.53 -4.33
N ARG A 102 -12.17 -8.09 -5.20
CA ARG A 102 -13.22 -8.96 -5.77
C ARG A 102 -12.61 -10.13 -6.53
N ARG A 103 -11.64 -9.85 -7.42
CA ARG A 103 -11.02 -10.84 -8.28
C ARG A 103 -10.36 -11.96 -7.50
N HIS A 104 -9.66 -11.62 -6.43
CA HIS A 104 -8.94 -12.59 -5.61
C HIS A 104 -9.71 -13.08 -4.40
N ARG A 105 -10.92 -12.57 -4.16
CA ARG A 105 -11.78 -12.88 -3.01
C ARG A 105 -11.06 -12.57 -1.69
N ALA A 106 -10.56 -11.34 -1.58
CA ALA A 106 -9.83 -10.91 -0.39
C ALA A 106 -10.69 -11.09 0.87
N GLY A 107 -10.16 -11.82 1.85
CA GLY A 107 -10.92 -12.27 3.01
C GLY A 107 -10.25 -12.04 4.35
N PRO A 108 -9.78 -10.81 4.64
CA PRO A 108 -9.13 -10.54 5.91
C PRO A 108 -10.12 -10.58 7.07
N LYS A 109 -9.62 -10.79 8.29
CA LYS A 109 -10.42 -10.58 9.51
C LYS A 109 -10.55 -9.09 9.79
N ILE A 110 -9.44 -8.37 9.66
CA ILE A 110 -9.33 -6.92 9.84
C ILE A 110 -8.93 -6.27 8.51
N LEU A 111 -9.74 -5.34 8.04
CA LEU A 111 -9.43 -4.47 6.91
C LEU A 111 -9.05 -3.09 7.43
N VAL A 112 -7.82 -2.66 7.16
CA VAL A 112 -7.36 -1.30 7.47
C VAL A 112 -7.38 -0.46 6.19
N LEU A 113 -8.16 0.62 6.19
CA LEU A 113 -8.30 1.52 5.04
C LEU A 113 -7.72 2.90 5.36
N ASN A 114 -6.81 3.37 4.50
CA ASN A 114 -6.34 4.76 4.56
C ASN A 114 -7.37 5.70 3.94
N VAL A 115 -7.70 6.82 4.60
CA VAL A 115 -8.71 7.76 4.11
C VAL A 115 -8.20 8.68 2.99
N SER A 116 -6.89 8.83 2.82
CA SER A 116 -6.32 9.55 1.65
C SER A 116 -6.53 8.84 0.30
N TYR A 117 -7.27 7.72 0.29
CA TYR A 117 -7.52 6.88 -0.87
C TYR A 117 -8.78 7.23 -1.68
N TRP A 118 -9.66 8.07 -1.14
CA TRP A 118 -10.99 8.31 -1.69
C TRP A 118 -11.00 9.35 -2.81
N ILE A 119 -10.37 8.99 -3.94
CA ILE A 119 -10.41 9.73 -5.20
C ILE A 119 -11.02 8.85 -6.30
N ASP A 120 -11.78 9.46 -7.23
CA ASP A 120 -12.25 8.77 -8.43
C ASP A 120 -11.18 8.82 -9.51
N TRP A 121 -10.10 8.10 -9.28
CA TRP A 121 -8.97 8.02 -10.19
C TRP A 121 -8.56 6.56 -10.41
N THR A 122 -8.05 6.28 -11.60
CA THR A 122 -7.42 5.00 -11.93
C THR A 122 -6.22 5.31 -12.79
N SER A 123 -5.03 4.92 -12.32
CA SER A 123 -3.81 5.25 -13.07
C SER A 123 -3.80 4.55 -14.44
N GLU A 124 -2.94 5.03 -15.33
CA GLU A 124 -2.68 4.35 -16.60
C GLU A 124 -2.18 2.89 -16.40
N PRO A 125 -1.22 2.60 -15.49
CA PRO A 125 -0.88 1.23 -15.08
C PRO A 125 -2.07 0.33 -14.74
N ALA A 126 -3.00 0.82 -13.91
CA ALA A 126 -4.18 0.07 -13.51
C ALA A 126 -5.12 -0.18 -14.70
N ARG A 127 -5.42 0.85 -15.50
CA ARG A 127 -6.25 0.72 -16.72
C ARG A 127 -5.65 -0.26 -17.71
N TYR A 128 -4.36 -0.12 -18.01
CA TYR A 128 -3.66 -1.02 -18.93
C TYR A 128 -3.81 -2.48 -18.51
N THR A 129 -3.62 -2.75 -17.22
CA THR A 129 -3.71 -4.10 -16.66
C THR A 129 -5.12 -4.69 -16.77
N VAL A 130 -6.16 -3.88 -16.51
CA VAL A 130 -7.56 -4.31 -16.62
C VAL A 130 -7.96 -4.55 -18.08
N ASP A 131 -7.55 -3.67 -19.00
CA ASP A 131 -7.94 -3.71 -20.41
C ASP A 131 -7.22 -4.80 -21.23
N HIS A 132 -6.13 -5.36 -20.70
CA HIS A 132 -5.30 -6.36 -21.37
C HIS A 132 -5.21 -7.70 -20.62
N PRO A 133 -6.32 -8.43 -20.43
CA PRO A 133 -6.39 -9.62 -19.56
C PRO A 133 -5.59 -10.83 -20.07
N ILE A 134 -5.10 -10.81 -21.32
CA ILE A 134 -4.29 -11.89 -21.91
C ILE A 134 -2.81 -11.46 -22.02
N SER A 135 -2.54 -10.30 -22.62
CA SER A 135 -1.16 -9.82 -22.80
C SER A 135 -0.54 -9.29 -21.51
N GLY A 136 -1.35 -8.80 -20.56
CA GLY A 136 -0.92 -8.35 -19.23
C GLY A 136 -0.16 -9.44 -18.46
N PRO A 137 -0.77 -10.62 -18.20
CA PRO A 137 -0.11 -11.72 -17.50
C PRO A 137 1.18 -12.22 -18.17
N ILE A 138 1.22 -12.26 -19.51
CA ILE A 138 2.41 -12.65 -20.28
C ILE A 138 3.52 -11.61 -20.07
N GLY A 139 3.18 -10.32 -20.20
CA GLY A 139 4.12 -9.22 -19.92
C GLY A 139 4.62 -9.27 -18.48
N ALA A 140 3.74 -9.53 -17.52
CA ALA A 140 4.06 -9.63 -16.11
C ALA A 140 5.03 -10.79 -15.82
N PHE A 141 4.82 -11.94 -16.46
CA PHE A 141 5.73 -13.08 -16.36
C PHE A 141 7.15 -12.71 -16.83
N PHE A 142 7.29 -12.10 -18.00
CA PHE A 142 8.60 -11.70 -18.53
C PHE A 142 9.24 -10.57 -17.71
N LYS A 143 8.46 -9.56 -17.29
CA LYS A 143 8.91 -8.51 -16.36
C LYS A 143 9.39 -9.12 -15.05
N GLY A 144 8.73 -10.17 -14.55
CA GLY A 144 9.09 -10.88 -13.33
C GLY A 144 10.39 -11.68 -13.40
N LEU A 145 10.73 -12.21 -14.58
CA LEU A 145 11.97 -12.96 -14.81
C LEU A 145 13.18 -12.05 -15.01
N ALA A 146 12.98 -10.88 -15.63
CA ALA A 146 14.06 -9.97 -15.97
C ALA A 146 14.98 -9.67 -14.75
N PRO A 147 14.48 -9.22 -13.58
CA PRO A 147 15.36 -8.91 -12.45
C PRO A 147 16.25 -10.07 -12.00
N SER A 148 15.75 -11.32 -12.08
CA SER A 148 16.55 -12.51 -11.73
C SER A 148 17.71 -12.73 -12.69
N VAL A 149 17.46 -12.59 -13.99
CA VAL A 149 18.50 -12.72 -15.03
C VAL A 149 19.54 -11.61 -14.87
N TYR A 150 19.12 -10.37 -14.65
CA TYR A 150 20.04 -9.25 -14.48
C TYR A 150 20.84 -9.32 -13.18
N ALA A 151 20.22 -9.68 -12.05
CA ALA A 151 20.92 -9.87 -10.77
C ALA A 151 21.98 -10.97 -10.86
N TRP A 152 21.74 -12.03 -11.64
CA TRP A 152 22.72 -13.10 -11.89
C TRP A 152 23.86 -12.64 -12.81
N LEU A 153 23.54 -11.93 -13.89
CA LEU A 153 24.53 -11.46 -14.87
C LEU A 153 25.43 -10.34 -14.34
N CYS A 154 24.94 -9.52 -13.40
CA CYS A 154 25.70 -8.38 -12.91
C CYS A 154 25.27 -7.94 -11.50
N ALA A 155 26.04 -8.37 -10.49
CA ALA A 155 25.79 -8.05 -9.09
C ALA A 155 25.99 -6.56 -8.72
N THR A 156 26.70 -5.79 -9.56
CA THR A 156 26.99 -4.36 -9.34
C THR A 156 26.39 -3.44 -10.41
N CYS A 157 25.52 -3.97 -11.27
CA CYS A 157 24.83 -3.15 -12.27
C CYS A 157 23.66 -2.40 -11.64
N GLY A 158 23.35 -1.25 -12.23
CA GLY A 158 22.30 -0.36 -11.77
C GLY A 158 22.84 0.86 -11.03
N GLY A 159 21.91 1.65 -10.49
CA GLY A 159 22.21 2.91 -9.82
C GLY A 159 20.98 3.82 -9.75
N SER A 160 19.97 3.55 -10.58
CA SER A 160 18.66 4.19 -10.45
C SER A 160 17.94 3.68 -9.20
N PRO A 161 17.28 4.58 -8.45
CA PRO A 161 16.46 4.18 -7.32
C PRO A 161 15.40 3.13 -7.71
N SER A 162 15.22 2.15 -6.85
CA SER A 162 14.24 1.09 -7.03
C SER A 162 13.58 0.73 -5.71
N LEU A 163 12.33 0.25 -5.76
CA LEU A 163 11.65 -0.33 -4.62
C LEU A 163 11.48 -1.82 -4.87
N LEU A 164 12.01 -2.64 -3.96
CA LEU A 164 11.62 -4.04 -3.90
C LEU A 164 10.34 -4.16 -3.08
N ARG A 165 9.56 -5.20 -3.31
CA ARG A 165 8.35 -5.49 -2.55
C ARG A 165 8.34 -6.94 -2.11
N SER A 166 8.10 -7.12 -0.82
CA SER A 166 7.99 -8.43 -0.18
C SER A 166 6.81 -9.21 -0.75
N LYS A 167 7.04 -10.43 -1.22
CA LYS A 167 5.98 -11.37 -1.64
C LYS A 167 5.17 -11.88 -0.45
N GLY A 168 5.79 -11.92 0.74
CA GLY A 168 5.17 -12.44 1.96
C GLY A 168 4.25 -11.42 2.63
N THR A 169 4.71 -10.17 2.76
CA THR A 169 4.04 -9.13 3.56
C THR A 169 3.54 -7.96 2.73
N GLY A 170 3.93 -7.87 1.45
CA GLY A 170 3.59 -6.75 0.58
C GLY A 170 4.30 -5.45 0.92
N GLN A 171 5.17 -5.41 1.94
CA GLN A 171 5.92 -4.21 2.32
C GLN A 171 6.96 -3.83 1.27
N TRP A 172 7.21 -2.53 1.12
CA TRP A 172 8.30 -2.00 0.33
C TRP A 172 9.63 -2.13 1.07
N ASP A 173 10.67 -2.35 0.29
CA ASP A 173 12.06 -2.32 0.72
C ASP A 173 12.72 -1.02 0.26
N TRP A 174 13.12 -0.22 1.24
CA TRP A 174 13.70 1.09 1.03
C TRP A 174 15.22 1.07 0.85
N ARG A 175 15.89 -0.10 0.85
CA ARG A 175 17.36 -0.17 0.73
C ARG A 175 17.90 0.46 -0.56
N ASN A 176 17.09 0.46 -1.62
CA ASN A 176 17.44 0.96 -2.95
C ASN A 176 16.75 2.27 -3.33
N PHE A 177 15.91 2.80 -2.45
CA PHE A 177 15.20 4.05 -2.65
C PHE A 177 15.34 4.81 -1.35
N ASP A 178 16.15 5.86 -1.37
CA ASP A 178 16.58 6.58 -0.16
C ASP A 178 15.78 7.89 0.00
N PRO A 179 14.59 7.86 0.62
CA PRO A 179 13.94 9.06 1.10
C PRO A 179 14.48 9.46 2.48
N VAL A 180 15.46 8.73 3.03
CA VAL A 180 16.01 8.88 4.39
C VAL A 180 16.94 10.08 4.48
N LYS A 181 17.48 10.56 3.35
CA LYS A 181 18.39 11.73 3.28
C LYS A 181 17.70 13.10 3.28
N LEU A 182 16.38 13.15 3.38
CA LEU A 182 15.66 14.41 3.43
C LEU A 182 15.32 14.74 4.88
N ASP A 183 15.88 15.84 5.39
CA ASP A 183 15.32 16.52 6.56
C ASP A 183 13.89 16.93 6.19
N GLY A 184 12.93 16.05 6.45
CA GLY A 184 11.55 16.25 6.03
C GLY A 184 10.92 17.44 6.73
N ASP A 185 9.87 18.03 6.17
CA ASP A 185 9.13 19.11 6.81
C ASP A 185 8.27 18.60 7.97
N PRO A 186 8.03 19.39 9.02
CA PRO A 186 7.04 19.04 10.04
C PRO A 186 5.69 18.71 9.39
N VAL A 187 4.99 17.69 9.90
CA VAL A 187 3.59 17.50 9.53
C VAL A 187 2.83 18.72 10.04
N GLU A 188 2.32 19.52 9.10
CA GLU A 188 1.55 20.72 9.44
C GLU A 188 0.27 20.35 10.20
N ALA A 189 -0.19 21.29 11.03
CA ALA A 189 -1.46 21.13 11.74
C ALA A 189 -2.60 20.88 10.74
N THR A 190 -3.46 19.92 11.08
CA THR A 190 -4.67 19.60 10.34
C THR A 190 -5.45 20.86 10.00
N ARG A 191 -5.67 21.13 8.71
CA ARG A 191 -6.57 22.20 8.28
C ARG A 191 -7.94 21.94 8.89
N LEU A 192 -8.54 22.96 9.49
CA LEU A 192 -9.94 22.89 9.91
C LEU A 192 -10.85 22.85 8.67
N ALA A 193 -11.77 21.90 8.63
CA ALA A 193 -12.86 21.84 7.66
C ALA A 193 -14.16 22.23 8.35
N SER A 194 -15.06 22.91 7.63
CA SER A 194 -16.42 23.18 8.13
C SER A 194 -17.24 21.89 8.16
N ASP A 195 -18.30 21.86 8.98
CA ASP A 195 -19.24 20.74 9.02
C ASP A 195 -19.85 20.46 7.63
N GLU A 196 -20.09 21.51 6.84
CA GLU A 196 -20.61 21.40 5.48
C GLU A 196 -19.59 20.76 4.53
N GLU A 197 -18.30 21.14 4.60
CA GLU A 197 -17.24 20.46 3.84
C GLU A 197 -17.12 18.99 4.22
N ILE A 198 -17.16 18.68 5.52
CA ILE A 198 -17.07 17.32 6.04
C ILE A 198 -18.25 16.48 5.55
N GLN A 199 -19.46 17.04 5.58
CA GLN A 199 -20.66 16.36 5.13
C GLN A 199 -20.64 16.14 3.62
N ALA A 200 -20.33 17.17 2.83
CA ALA A 200 -20.27 17.07 1.37
C ALA A 200 -19.21 16.04 0.92
N TRP A 201 -18.04 16.04 1.56
CA TRP A 201 -17.02 15.02 1.31
C TRP A 201 -17.53 13.62 1.65
N ALA A 202 -18.15 13.43 2.81
CA ALA A 202 -18.65 12.13 3.25
C ALA A 202 -19.73 11.58 2.30
N ASP A 203 -20.68 12.42 1.89
CA ASP A 203 -21.75 12.04 0.95
C ASP A 203 -21.16 11.61 -0.41
N HIS A 204 -20.08 12.25 -0.84
CA HIS A 204 -19.39 11.92 -2.07
C HIS A 204 -18.66 10.57 -2.00
N VAL A 205 -17.94 10.29 -0.92
CA VAL A 205 -17.08 9.09 -0.81
C VAL A 205 -17.80 7.86 -0.25
N LEU A 206 -18.93 8.03 0.43
CA LEU A 206 -19.65 6.93 1.10
C LEU A 206 -20.01 5.78 0.14
N PRO A 207 -20.51 6.00 -1.09
CA PRO A 207 -20.79 4.91 -2.01
C PRO A 207 -19.54 4.10 -2.35
N TRP A 208 -18.40 4.78 -2.53
CA TRP A 208 -17.12 4.16 -2.87
C TRP A 208 -16.55 3.36 -1.71
N ALA A 209 -16.65 3.90 -0.49
CA ALA A 209 -16.24 3.20 0.71
C ALA A 209 -17.05 1.91 0.92
N LYS A 210 -18.37 1.98 0.74
CA LYS A 210 -19.25 0.81 0.80
C LYS A 210 -18.88 -0.23 -0.25
N GLU A 211 -18.61 0.18 -1.49
CA GLU A 211 -18.22 -0.76 -2.55
C GLU A 211 -16.86 -1.41 -2.29
N LEU A 212 -15.87 -0.65 -1.84
CA LEU A 212 -14.55 -1.19 -1.50
C LEU A 212 -14.64 -2.13 -0.30
N ILE A 213 -15.39 -1.81 0.75
CA ILE A 213 -15.59 -2.72 1.89
C ILE A 213 -16.27 -4.01 1.42
N ALA A 214 -17.34 -3.89 0.63
CA ALA A 214 -18.08 -5.03 0.08
C ALA A 214 -17.29 -5.87 -0.94
N SER A 215 -16.19 -5.34 -1.48
CA SER A 215 -15.24 -6.09 -2.33
C SER A 215 -14.43 -7.14 -1.56
N THR A 216 -14.47 -7.07 -0.23
CA THR A 216 -13.79 -7.99 0.69
C THR A 216 -14.81 -8.75 1.53
N SER A 217 -14.37 -9.81 2.21
CA SER A 217 -15.18 -10.46 3.26
C SER A 217 -14.80 -10.00 4.68
N ALA A 218 -14.25 -8.80 4.83
CA ALA A 218 -13.81 -8.29 6.12
C ALA A 218 -14.97 -8.17 7.11
N ARG A 219 -14.75 -8.64 8.33
CA ARG A 219 -15.74 -8.53 9.42
C ARG A 219 -15.52 -7.29 10.29
N CYS A 220 -14.29 -6.81 10.35
CA CYS A 220 -13.90 -5.65 11.12
C CYS A 220 -13.15 -4.69 10.20
N VAL A 221 -13.69 -3.48 10.07
CA VAL A 221 -13.10 -2.40 9.27
C VAL A 221 -12.53 -1.36 10.21
N ILE A 222 -11.31 -0.94 9.92
CA ILE A 222 -10.61 0.13 10.62
C ILE A 222 -10.28 1.21 9.61
N LEU A 223 -10.82 2.41 9.81
CA LEU A 223 -10.39 3.59 9.09
C LEU A 223 -9.21 4.23 9.81
N THR A 224 -8.22 4.62 9.04
CA THR A 224 -7.05 5.34 9.54
C THR A 224 -6.62 6.41 8.56
N GLN A 225 -5.70 7.25 9.01
CA GLN A 225 -5.11 8.27 8.20
C GLN A 225 -3.63 8.38 8.54
N VAL A 226 -2.78 8.15 7.55
CA VAL A 226 -1.36 8.49 7.67
C VAL A 226 -1.24 10.02 7.76
N PRO A 227 -0.60 10.58 8.79
CA PRO A 227 -0.49 12.02 8.97
C PRO A 227 0.11 12.69 7.74
N SER A 228 -0.66 13.64 7.19
CA SER A 228 -0.32 14.48 6.04
C SER A 228 -1.18 15.75 6.12
N PRO A 229 -0.82 16.84 5.43
CA PRO A 229 -1.59 18.08 5.47
C PRO A 229 -3.07 17.88 5.10
N GLY A 230 -3.96 18.60 5.79
CA GLY A 230 -5.40 18.62 5.51
C GLY A 230 -6.29 17.98 6.58
N PRO A 231 -7.64 18.05 6.42
CA PRO A 231 -8.66 17.64 7.42
C PRO A 231 -8.90 16.13 7.50
N GLN A 232 -7.96 15.30 7.04
CA GLN A 232 -8.20 13.90 6.71
C GLN A 232 -8.57 13.02 7.93
N GLU A 233 -8.17 13.42 9.13
CA GLU A 233 -8.58 12.76 10.38
C GLU A 233 -10.09 12.92 10.66
N VAL A 234 -10.63 14.12 10.47
CA VAL A 234 -12.06 14.41 10.69
C VAL A 234 -12.91 13.68 9.66
N TYR A 235 -12.39 13.58 8.43
CA TYR A 235 -12.97 12.76 7.38
C TYR A 235 -13.01 11.27 7.75
N ALA A 236 -11.94 10.73 8.31
CA ALA A 236 -11.91 9.34 8.77
C ALA A 236 -12.92 9.07 9.89
N GLN A 237 -13.03 9.98 10.87
CA GLN A 237 -14.02 9.89 11.93
C GLN A 237 -15.45 9.94 11.39
N LYS A 238 -15.73 10.87 10.48
CA LYS A 238 -17.06 11.02 9.88
C LYS A 238 -17.46 9.81 9.04
N LEU A 239 -16.55 9.32 8.18
CA LEU A 239 -16.84 8.16 7.33
C LEU A 239 -17.07 6.91 8.16
N ALA A 240 -16.31 6.71 9.24
CA ALA A 240 -16.46 5.54 10.10
C ALA A 240 -17.85 5.41 10.73
N GLN A 241 -18.49 6.53 11.06
CA GLN A 241 -19.88 6.54 11.56
C GLN A 241 -20.87 6.02 10.52
N TYR A 242 -20.62 6.26 9.22
CA TYR A 242 -21.52 5.84 8.14
C TYR A 242 -21.33 4.39 7.70
N VAL A 243 -20.15 3.82 7.90
CA VAL A 243 -19.82 2.45 7.50
C VAL A 243 -19.68 1.50 8.69
N ASP A 244 -20.03 1.95 9.90
CA ASP A 244 -19.91 1.20 11.16
C ASP A 244 -18.49 0.60 11.34
N ALA A 245 -17.48 1.44 11.14
CA ALA A 245 -16.08 1.06 11.26
C ALA A 245 -15.44 1.59 12.55
N HIS A 246 -14.37 0.93 12.99
CA HIS A 246 -13.47 1.49 13.98
C HIS A 246 -12.59 2.58 13.38
N VAL A 247 -12.03 3.43 14.23
CA VAL A 247 -11.09 4.48 13.85
C VAL A 247 -9.84 4.34 14.70
N ILE A 248 -8.67 4.29 14.06
CA ILE A 248 -7.38 4.41 14.72
C ILE A 248 -6.65 5.60 14.10
N LEU A 249 -6.50 6.67 14.89
CA LEU A 249 -5.86 7.94 14.48
C LEU A 249 -4.87 8.38 15.58
N PRO A 250 -3.72 7.70 15.71
CA PRO A 250 -2.81 7.93 16.81
C PRO A 250 -2.24 9.35 16.76
N LYS A 251 -2.25 10.03 17.90
CA LYS A 251 -1.64 11.34 18.06
C LYS A 251 -0.18 11.17 18.46
N VAL A 252 0.72 11.50 17.55
CA VAL A 252 2.16 11.47 17.78
C VAL A 252 2.73 12.84 17.45
N GLU A 253 3.39 13.46 18.41
CA GLU A 253 4.01 14.77 18.24
C GLU A 253 5.32 14.67 17.45
N GLY A 254 5.71 15.76 16.79
CA GLY A 254 7.01 15.86 16.12
C GLY A 254 7.17 14.99 14.86
N LEU A 255 6.06 14.55 14.25
CA LEU A 255 6.12 13.84 12.97
C LEU A 255 6.58 14.77 11.84
N ARG A 256 7.26 14.18 10.85
CA ARG A 256 7.83 14.85 9.68
C ARG A 256 7.54 14.07 8.40
N THR A 257 7.46 14.76 7.27
CA THR A 257 7.29 14.20 5.91
C THR A 257 8.42 14.60 4.99
N TRP A 258 8.93 13.70 4.14
CA TRP A 258 10.06 14.04 3.24
C TRP A 258 9.67 14.79 1.96
N ASP A 259 8.40 14.76 1.56
CA ASP A 259 7.87 15.40 0.34
C ASP A 259 6.53 16.12 0.57
N GLY A 260 6.23 16.45 1.83
CA GLY A 260 4.94 17.02 2.23
C GLY A 260 3.78 16.02 2.29
N SER A 261 3.97 14.75 1.89
CA SER A 261 2.90 13.73 1.93
C SER A 261 3.30 12.44 2.66
N HIS A 262 4.55 12.01 2.59
CA HIS A 262 4.98 10.71 3.12
C HIS A 262 5.86 10.90 4.36
N LEU A 263 5.50 10.22 5.44
CA LEU A 263 6.24 10.27 6.70
C LEU A 263 7.69 9.83 6.53
N THR A 264 8.62 10.56 7.15
CA THR A 264 10.03 10.12 7.28
C THR A 264 10.15 8.71 7.88
N ALA A 265 11.29 8.04 7.72
CA ALA A 265 11.47 6.70 8.29
C ALA A 265 11.24 6.69 9.82
N ALA A 266 11.79 7.68 10.53
CA ALA A 266 11.59 7.82 11.97
C ALA A 266 10.12 8.09 12.33
N SER A 267 9.48 9.04 11.64
CA SER A 267 8.06 9.35 11.85
C SER A 267 7.14 8.18 11.52
N SER A 268 7.46 7.41 10.47
CA SER A 268 6.74 6.18 10.10
C SER A 268 6.81 5.15 11.20
N VAL A 269 7.99 4.90 11.79
CA VAL A 269 8.16 3.96 12.93
C VAL A 269 7.37 4.45 14.15
N ALA A 270 7.47 5.74 14.49
CA ALA A 270 6.78 6.32 15.64
C ALA A 270 5.25 6.22 15.49
N TRP A 271 4.72 6.65 14.33
CA TRP A 271 3.29 6.63 14.06
C TRP A 271 2.74 5.22 13.90
N SER A 272 3.37 4.35 13.10
CA SER A 272 2.92 2.96 12.94
C SER A 272 3.04 2.19 14.26
N GLY A 273 4.04 2.46 15.09
CA GLY A 273 4.15 1.88 16.42
C GLY A 273 2.98 2.28 17.33
N ALA A 274 2.52 3.52 17.26
CA ALA A 274 1.33 3.97 17.97
C ALA A 274 0.05 3.32 17.43
N PHE A 275 -0.10 3.27 16.11
CA PHE A 275 -1.20 2.58 15.44
C PHE A 275 -1.29 1.10 15.86
N LEU A 276 -0.16 0.39 15.85
CA LEU A 276 -0.11 -1.04 16.17
C LEU A 276 -0.48 -1.32 17.63
N ARG A 277 -0.18 -0.41 18.58
CA ARG A 277 -0.63 -0.56 19.97
C ARG A 277 -2.15 -0.48 20.10
N GLU A 278 -2.79 0.44 19.38
CA GLU A 278 -4.25 0.55 19.37
C GLU A 278 -4.89 -0.64 18.62
N LEU A 279 -4.27 -1.07 17.51
CA LEU A 279 -4.69 -2.26 16.78
C LEU A 279 -4.63 -3.52 17.66
N ASP A 280 -3.59 -3.65 18.49
CA ASP A 280 -3.42 -4.79 19.40
C ASP A 280 -4.62 -4.98 20.33
N ALA A 281 -5.14 -3.87 20.87
CA ALA A 281 -6.30 -3.89 21.75
C ALA A 281 -7.60 -4.27 21.02
N LEU A 282 -7.69 -4.01 19.70
CA LEU A 282 -8.85 -4.33 18.88
C LEU A 282 -8.79 -5.73 18.24
N GLY A 283 -7.59 -6.26 18.02
CA GLY A 283 -7.34 -7.55 17.36
C GLY A 283 -8.28 -8.68 17.80
N PRO A 284 -8.30 -9.03 19.10
CA PRO A 284 -9.14 -10.11 19.61
C PRO A 284 -10.64 -9.89 19.38
N ARG A 285 -11.12 -8.63 19.46
CA ARG A 285 -12.53 -8.29 19.22
C ARG A 285 -12.94 -8.47 17.77
N CYS A 286 -11.99 -8.29 16.87
CA CYS A 286 -12.16 -8.50 15.44
C CYS A 286 -11.91 -9.96 15.00
N GLY A 287 -11.72 -10.87 15.95
CA GLY A 287 -11.44 -12.29 15.68
C GLY A 287 -10.07 -12.53 15.07
N ALA A 288 -9.15 -11.56 15.20
CA ALA A 288 -7.73 -11.75 14.93
C ALA A 288 -7.07 -12.51 16.10
N TRP A 289 -5.76 -12.36 16.27
CA TRP A 289 -4.95 -13.06 17.28
C TRP A 289 -5.58 -13.14 18.68
#